data_AF-A0A224YQ47-F1
#
_entry.id   AF-A0A224YQ47-F1
#
_cell.length_a   1.000
_cell.length_b   1.000
_cell.length_c   1.000
_cell.angle_alpha   90.00
_cell.angle_beta   90.00
_cell.angle_gamma   90.00
#
_symmetry.space_group_name_H-M   'P 1'
#
loop_
_entity.id
_entity.type
_entity.pdbx_description
1 polymer ?
#
loop_
_entity_poly.entity_id
_entity_poly.type
_entity_poly.pdbx_seq_one_letter_code
_entity_poly.pdbx_strand_id
1 'polypeptide(L)'
;MKAVPYLPYRAQAKSLFAATCYYLVFSAFLNKHCSGFIVYPRLLESRDRSGQLVLHVHDGLTLTLEKSSVLAKNLQFVSSTSSHSYTEILNGEELERNLYHDTTHKSSLIVHQVPEGGVRVKTEH
;
A
#
# COMPACT_ATOMS: atom_id res chain seq x y z
N MET A 1 47.57 -37.62 -44.60
CA MET A 1 47.41 -36.76 -43.41
C MET A 1 46.02 -36.15 -43.45
N LYS A 2 45.10 -36.55 -42.54
CA LYS A 2 43.76 -35.94 -42.44
C LYS A 2 43.75 -35.02 -41.22
N ALA A 3 43.45 -33.75 -41.43
CA ALA A 3 43.23 -32.78 -40.37
C ALA A 3 41.92 -33.12 -39.64
N VAL A 4 41.98 -33.16 -38.30
CA VAL A 4 40.80 -33.30 -37.44
C VAL A 4 40.26 -31.91 -37.14
N PRO A 5 38.98 -31.60 -37.40
CA PRO A 5 38.44 -30.28 -37.11
C PRO A 5 38.13 -30.17 -35.62
N TYR A 6 38.73 -29.18 -34.97
CA TYR A 6 38.45 -28.78 -33.60
C TYR A 6 37.26 -27.82 -33.58
N LEU A 7 36.12 -28.27 -33.06
CA LEU A 7 34.90 -27.46 -32.89
C LEU A 7 35.10 -26.36 -31.81
N PRO A 8 34.56 -25.14 -32.00
CA PRO A 8 34.76 -24.02 -31.09
C PRO A 8 33.79 -24.09 -29.91
N TYR A 9 34.10 -24.91 -28.91
CA TYR A 9 33.31 -25.06 -27.68
C TYR A 9 33.19 -23.77 -26.83
N ARG A 10 34.04 -22.77 -27.11
CA ARG A 10 34.25 -21.58 -26.25
C ARG A 10 33.24 -20.44 -26.44
N ALA A 11 32.55 -20.39 -27.59
CA ALA A 11 31.61 -19.31 -27.89
C ALA A 11 30.19 -19.58 -27.35
N GLN A 12 29.81 -20.86 -27.22
CA GLN A 12 28.46 -21.27 -26.78
C GLN A 12 28.29 -21.22 -25.26
N ALA A 13 29.37 -21.43 -24.50
CA ALA A 13 29.33 -21.47 -23.04
C ALA A 13 28.85 -20.14 -22.42
N LYS A 14 29.34 -18.99 -22.90
CA LYS A 14 28.99 -17.67 -22.34
C LYS A 14 27.50 -17.33 -22.49
N SER A 15 26.90 -17.70 -23.63
CA SER A 15 25.47 -17.46 -23.91
C SER A 15 24.57 -18.31 -22.99
N LEU A 16 24.98 -19.55 -22.73
CA LEU A 16 24.27 -20.45 -21.81
C LEU A 16 24.37 -19.98 -20.36
N PHE A 17 25.53 -19.48 -19.94
CA PHE A 17 25.70 -18.90 -18.60
C PHE A 17 24.85 -17.63 -18.40
N ALA A 18 24.73 -16.76 -19.41
CA ALA A 18 23.89 -15.58 -19.32
C ALA A 18 22.39 -15.93 -19.24
N ALA A 19 21.93 -16.89 -20.07
CA ALA A 19 20.54 -17.34 -20.07
C ALA A 19 20.16 -18.03 -18.75
N THR A 20 21.05 -18.85 -18.21
CA THR A 20 20.84 -19.49 -16.90
C THR A 20 20.86 -18.47 -15.77
N CYS A 21 21.75 -17.48 -15.81
CA CYS A 21 21.76 -16.40 -14.83
C CYS A 21 20.47 -15.55 -14.91
N TYR A 22 19.98 -15.25 -16.12
CA TYR A 22 18.70 -14.55 -16.31
C TYR A 22 17.53 -15.39 -15.78
N TYR A 23 17.50 -16.70 -16.04
CA TYR A 23 16.48 -17.61 -15.53
C TYR A 23 16.51 -17.76 -14.00
N LEU A 24 17.70 -17.78 -13.39
CA LEU A 24 17.85 -17.81 -11.93
C LEU A 24 17.40 -16.50 -11.28
N VAL A 25 17.77 -15.36 -11.86
CA VAL A 25 17.29 -14.06 -11.38
C VAL A 25 15.77 -13.95 -11.55
N PHE A 26 15.24 -14.31 -12.72
CA PHE A 26 13.80 -14.28 -12.99
C PHE A 26 13.01 -15.21 -12.06
N SER A 27 13.48 -16.44 -11.82
CA SER A 27 12.82 -17.37 -10.89
C SER A 27 12.91 -16.92 -9.43
N ALA A 28 14.01 -16.26 -9.02
CA ALA A 28 14.11 -15.62 -7.71
C ALA A 28 13.12 -14.44 -7.57
N PHE A 29 12.88 -13.68 -8.64
CA PHE A 29 11.85 -12.64 -8.67
C PHE A 29 10.42 -13.20 -8.62
N LEU A 30 10.18 -14.37 -9.22
CA LEU A 30 8.87 -15.04 -9.21
C LEU A 30 8.54 -15.73 -7.88
N ASN A 31 9.53 -16.02 -7.04
CA ASN A 31 9.34 -16.61 -5.71
C ASN A 31 8.97 -15.57 -4.63
N LYS A 32 8.09 -14.61 -4.95
CA LYS A 32 7.36 -13.88 -3.92
C LYS A 32 6.20 -14.74 -3.43
N HIS A 33 6.45 -15.55 -2.41
CA HIS A 33 5.37 -16.20 -1.67
C HIS A 33 4.52 -15.13 -0.96
N CYS A 34 3.36 -14.81 -1.52
CA CYS A 34 2.31 -14.09 -0.80
C CYS A 34 1.66 -15.03 0.23
N SER A 35 2.40 -15.27 1.31
CA SER A 35 1.88 -15.92 2.51
C SER A 35 0.97 -14.93 3.24
N GLY A 36 -0.34 -15.02 3.00
CA GLY A 36 -1.32 -14.27 3.78
C GLY A 36 -1.37 -14.82 5.21
N PHE A 37 -1.15 -13.97 6.21
CA PHE A 37 -1.34 -14.31 7.62
C PHE A 37 -2.55 -13.56 8.16
N ILE A 38 -3.37 -14.24 8.97
CA ILE A 38 -4.55 -13.66 9.61
C ILE A 38 -4.09 -12.93 10.87
N VAL A 39 -4.56 -11.70 11.03
CA VAL A 39 -4.32 -10.86 12.21
C VAL A 39 -5.64 -10.45 12.86
N TYR A 40 -5.59 -10.13 14.14
CA TYR A 40 -6.72 -9.59 14.90
C TYR A 40 -6.35 -8.21 15.42
N PRO A 41 -6.51 -7.17 14.58
CA PRO A 41 -6.09 -5.84 14.93
C PRO A 41 -6.89 -5.32 16.13
N ARG A 42 -6.24 -4.54 16.97
CA ARG A 42 -6.84 -3.89 18.14
C ARG A 42 -6.72 -2.39 17.98
N LEU A 43 -7.85 -1.69 18.13
CA LEU A 43 -7.87 -0.23 18.17
C LEU A 43 -8.04 0.22 19.63
N LEU A 44 -7.17 1.14 20.06
CA LEU A 44 -7.19 1.75 21.38
C LEU A 44 -7.31 3.26 21.20
N GLU A 45 -8.12 3.92 22.03
CA GLU A 45 -8.23 5.38 22.06
C GLU A 45 -7.43 5.94 23.23
N SER A 46 -6.73 7.05 23.00
CA SER A 46 -6.00 7.75 24.04
C SER A 46 -6.96 8.26 25.13
N ARG A 47 -6.49 8.30 26.37
CA ARG A 47 -7.27 8.84 27.50
C ARG A 47 -7.13 10.36 27.65
N ASP A 48 -6.27 10.98 26.86
CA ASP A 48 -6.14 12.44 26.83
C ASP A 48 -7.23 13.07 25.94
N ARG A 49 -7.20 14.40 25.81
CA ARG A 49 -8.14 15.13 24.96
C ARG A 49 -7.70 15.20 23.50
N SER A 50 -6.64 14.50 23.10
CA SER A 50 -6.10 14.57 21.74
C SER A 50 -6.99 13.83 20.72
N GLY A 51 -7.74 12.82 21.17
CA GLY A 51 -8.50 11.93 20.28
C GLY A 51 -7.59 11.05 19.41
N GLN A 52 -6.32 10.87 19.79
CA GLN A 52 -5.39 9.98 19.11
C GLN A 52 -5.83 8.51 19.26
N LEU A 53 -5.65 7.74 18.19
CA LEU A 53 -5.94 6.31 18.15
C LEU A 53 -4.65 5.50 17.96
N VAL A 54 -4.58 4.31 18.55
CA VAL A 54 -3.48 3.36 18.34
C VAL A 54 -4.05 2.08 17.76
N LEU A 55 -3.64 1.73 16.54
CA LEU A 55 -4.03 0.52 15.85
C LEU A 55 -2.88 -0.49 15.89
N HIS A 56 -2.99 -1.46 16.77
CA HIS A 56 -2.05 -2.58 16.83
C HIS A 56 -2.50 -3.67 15.86
N VAL A 57 -1.74 -3.89 14.78
CA VAL A 57 -2.06 -4.92 13.77
C VAL A 57 -1.42 -6.25 14.15
N HIS A 58 -0.12 -6.24 14.42
CA HIS A 58 0.68 -7.34 14.97
C HIS A 58 1.97 -6.77 15.59
N ASP A 59 2.78 -7.59 16.26
CA ASP A 59 3.98 -7.15 17.01
C ASP A 59 5.03 -6.37 16.18
N GLY A 60 4.95 -6.45 14.85
CA GLY A 60 5.84 -5.74 13.92
C GLY A 60 5.21 -4.53 13.24
N LEU A 61 3.92 -4.24 13.48
CA LEU A 61 3.19 -3.13 12.87
C LEU A 61 2.15 -2.57 13.84
N THR A 62 2.46 -1.40 14.38
CA THR A 62 1.53 -0.60 15.19
C THR A 62 1.46 0.79 14.58
N LEU A 63 0.25 1.28 14.35
CA LEU A 63 0.02 2.62 13.82
C LEU A 63 -0.45 3.55 14.94
N THR A 64 0.15 4.74 15.01
CA THR A 64 -0.29 5.85 15.84
C THR A 64 -1.00 6.85 14.95
N LEU A 65 -2.32 6.94 15.12
CA LEU A 65 -3.25 7.62 14.24
C LEU A 65 -3.69 8.95 14.84
N GLU A 66 -3.35 10.05 14.18
CA GLU A 66 -3.75 11.40 14.52
C GLU A 66 -4.85 11.89 13.57
N LYS A 67 -5.73 12.77 14.07
CA LYS A 67 -6.83 13.29 13.26
C LYS A 67 -6.29 14.19 12.15
N SER A 68 -6.71 13.93 10.92
CA SER A 68 -6.28 14.73 9.76
C SER A 68 -6.97 16.10 9.75
N SER A 69 -6.22 17.13 9.37
CA SER A 69 -6.72 18.49 9.15
C SER A 69 -5.90 19.16 8.04
N VAL A 70 -6.08 18.68 6.81
CA VAL A 70 -5.37 19.11 5.59
C VAL A 70 -6.31 19.65 4.52
N LEU A 71 -7.61 19.34 4.56
CA LEU A 71 -8.58 19.75 3.56
C LEU A 71 -9.14 21.14 3.84
N ALA A 72 -9.34 21.91 2.77
CA ALA A 72 -10.02 23.18 2.85
C ALA A 72 -11.52 22.98 3.16
N LYS A 73 -12.13 23.94 3.86
CA LYS A 73 -13.55 23.86 4.25
C LYS A 73 -14.50 23.56 3.10
N ASN A 74 -14.27 24.16 1.93
CA ASN A 74 -15.07 23.95 0.73
C ASN A 74 -14.14 23.49 -0.40
N LEU A 75 -14.35 22.27 -0.90
CA LEU A 75 -13.65 21.70 -2.04
C LEU A 75 -14.56 21.70 -3.26
N GLN A 76 -14.10 22.24 -4.38
CA GLN A 76 -14.83 22.14 -5.64
C GLN A 76 -14.41 20.88 -6.39
N PHE A 77 -15.34 19.93 -6.49
CA PHE A 77 -15.19 18.75 -7.31
C PHE A 77 -15.77 19.00 -8.69
N VAL A 78 -14.91 19.07 -9.70
CA VAL A 78 -15.31 19.30 -11.09
C VAL A 78 -15.09 18.02 -11.88
N SER A 79 -16.16 17.46 -12.42
CA SER A 79 -16.12 16.30 -13.31
C SER A 79 -16.67 16.68 -14.67
N SER A 80 -15.90 16.41 -15.73
CA SER A 80 -16.29 16.71 -17.10
C SER A 80 -16.30 15.44 -17.94
N THR A 81 -17.43 15.21 -18.59
CA THR A 81 -17.61 14.24 -19.66
C THR A 81 -17.73 14.98 -21.00
N SER A 82 -17.64 14.26 -22.11
CA SER A 82 -17.68 14.87 -23.47
C SER A 82 -18.93 15.70 -23.76
N SER A 83 -20.03 15.50 -23.03
CA SER A 83 -21.30 16.21 -23.22
C SER A 83 -21.71 17.09 -22.04
N HIS A 84 -21.19 16.86 -20.82
CA HIS A 84 -21.61 17.57 -19.62
C HIS A 84 -20.46 17.77 -18.64
N SER A 85 -20.42 18.96 -18.02
CA SER A 85 -19.59 19.23 -16.85
C SER A 85 -20.49 19.39 -15.62
N TYR A 86 -20.08 18.77 -14.52
CA TYR A 86 -20.75 18.85 -13.24
C TYR A 86 -19.76 19.38 -12.20
N THR A 87 -20.18 20.36 -11.41
CA THR A 87 -19.40 20.91 -10.32
C THR A 87 -20.18 20.76 -9.03
N GLU A 88 -19.55 20.15 -8.03
CA GLU A 88 -20.10 19.97 -6.69
C GLU A 88 -19.17 20.63 -5.67
N ILE A 89 -19.75 21.23 -4.63
CA ILE A 89 -18.98 21.72 -3.48
C ILE A 89 -19.09 20.70 -2.36
N LEU A 90 -17.97 20.06 -2.04
CA LEU A 90 -17.84 19.13 -0.94
C LEU A 90 -17.34 19.85 0.31
N ASN A 91 -17.87 19.49 1.48
CA ASN A 91 -17.40 20.00 2.76
C ASN A 91 -16.16 19.22 3.21
N GLY A 92 -15.01 19.90 3.27
CA GLY A 92 -13.75 19.29 3.68
C GLY A 92 -13.74 18.85 5.13
N GLU A 93 -14.35 19.62 6.05
CA GLU A 93 -14.44 19.24 7.47
C GLU A 93 -15.19 17.91 7.64
N GLU A 94 -16.20 17.68 6.79
CA GLU A 94 -16.95 16.43 6.76
C GLU A 94 -16.14 15.26 6.19
N LEU A 95 -15.37 15.51 5.14
CA LEU A 95 -14.52 14.50 4.51
C LEU A 95 -13.39 14.05 5.45
N GLU A 96 -12.83 14.97 6.24
CA GLU A 96 -11.74 14.66 7.18
C GLU A 96 -12.20 14.14 8.53
N ARG A 97 -13.50 14.26 8.86
CA ARG A 97 -14.03 13.96 10.20
C ARG A 97 -13.64 12.58 10.74
N ASN A 98 -13.53 11.60 9.86
CA ASN A 98 -13.16 10.22 10.16
C ASN A 98 -11.79 9.82 9.59
N LEU A 99 -11.05 10.78 9.02
CA LEU A 99 -9.75 10.55 8.41
C LEU A 99 -8.66 10.72 9.47
N TYR A 100 -7.82 9.70 9.58
CA TYR A 100 -6.66 9.70 10.46
C TYR A 100 -5.41 9.40 9.64
N HIS A 101 -4.26 9.90 10.10
CA HIS A 101 -2.97 9.62 9.49
C HIS A 101 -1.94 9.18 10.53
N ASP A 102 -1.01 8.32 10.10
CA ASP A 102 0.20 7.98 10.83
C ASP A 102 1.38 8.61 10.10
N THR A 103 2.08 9.52 10.77
CA THR A 103 3.24 10.25 10.22
C THR A 103 4.47 9.36 10.06
N THR A 104 4.64 8.36 10.92
CA THR A 104 5.78 7.43 10.93
C THR A 104 5.68 6.45 9.76
N HIS A 105 4.50 5.88 9.55
CA HIS A 105 4.21 4.90 8.52
C HIS A 105 3.63 5.50 7.23
N LYS A 106 3.47 6.83 7.16
CA LYS A 106 2.93 7.58 6.01
C LYS A 106 1.64 6.98 5.47
N SER A 107 0.75 6.60 6.38
CA SER A 107 -0.47 5.87 6.08
C SER A 107 -1.68 6.71 6.47
N SER A 108 -2.77 6.61 5.69
CA SER A 108 -4.04 7.28 5.98
C SER A 108 -5.16 6.25 6.06
N LEU A 109 -6.02 6.38 7.08
CA LEU A 109 -7.10 5.44 7.36
C LEU A 109 -8.40 6.19 7.66
N ILE A 110 -9.50 5.65 7.16
CA ILE A 110 -10.84 6.06 7.56
C ILE A 110 -11.31 5.11 8.68
N VAL A 111 -11.64 5.69 9.84
CA VAL A 111 -12.08 4.94 11.01
C VAL A 111 -13.55 5.24 11.30
N HIS A 112 -14.38 4.21 11.25
CA HIS A 112 -15.78 4.29 11.66
C HIS A 112 -15.99 3.54 12.97
N GLN A 113 -16.47 4.24 14.00
CA GLN A 113 -16.95 3.62 15.24
C GLN A 113 -18.33 3.02 15.00
N VAL A 114 -18.51 1.74 15.32
CA VAL A 114 -19.79 1.06 15.26
C VAL A 114 -20.42 1.09 16.67
N PRO A 115 -21.72 1.41 16.82
CA PRO A 115 -22.38 1.53 18.12
C PRO A 115 -22.27 0.31 19.05
N GLU A 116 -21.99 -0.88 18.51
CA GLU A 116 -21.80 -2.13 19.26
C GLU A 116 -20.35 -2.36 19.75
N GLY A 117 -19.49 -1.33 19.70
CA GLY A 117 -18.09 -1.41 20.14
C GLY A 117 -17.14 -2.03 19.11
N GLY A 118 -17.61 -2.26 17.89
CA GLY A 118 -16.79 -2.68 16.74
C GLY A 118 -16.12 -1.49 16.05
N VAL A 119 -14.95 -1.73 15.46
CA VAL A 119 -14.21 -0.73 14.67
C VAL A 119 -14.05 -1.25 13.25
N ARG A 120 -14.48 -0.45 12.25
CA ARG A 120 -14.20 -0.74 10.84
C ARG A 120 -13.15 0.23 10.33
N VAL A 121 -12.05 -0.34 9.84
CA VAL A 121 -10.94 0.39 9.22
C VAL A 121 -11.03 0.17 7.71
N LYS A 122 -11.02 1.27 6.94
CA LYS A 122 -10.88 1.23 5.48
C LYS A 122 -9.63 2.02 5.07
N THR A 123 -8.87 1.46 4.15
CA THR A 123 -7.76 2.16 3.47
C THR A 123 -8.33 2.91 2.27
N GLU A 124 -8.03 4.21 2.16
CA GLU A 124 -8.28 4.97 0.93
C GLU A 124 -7.13 4.69 -0.06
N HIS A 125 -7.44 4.49 -1.34
CA HIS A 125 -6.49 4.15 -2.41
C HIS A 125 -6.51 5.24 -3.48
#